data_AF-A0A453SSV5-F1
#
_entry.id   AF-A0A453SSV5-F1
#
_cell.length_a   1.000
_cell.length_b   1.000
_cell.length_c   1.000
_cell.angle_alpha   90.00
_cell.angle_beta   90.00
_cell.angle_gamma   90.00
#
_symmetry.space_group_name_H-M   'P 1'
#
loop_
_entity.id
_entity.type
_entity.pdbx_description
1 polymer ?
#
loop_
_entity_poly.entity_id
_entity_poly.type
_entity_poly.pdbx_seq_one_letter_code
_entity_poly.pdbx_strand_id
1 'polypeptide(L)'
;ISSNISPLHRVVDARRWDAEPLLGRLVIVVHAAFLEAGFIVRRRGDPLPCRLPTEAGAMASTLSLEYTAPQLLPRHDMDGAALRICTDGQCFLFYVQVSSVRRTGGTYWACLDALSTAPLLSGGLDDTGRQLLGTASTLWRTVINGLCRRLLLDLCREHGVVPGRAPTLMALPS
;
A
#
# COMPACT_ATOMS: atom_id res chain seq x y z
N ILE A 1 21.85 -2.41 16.98
CA ILE A 1 21.88 -2.70 15.54
C ILE A 1 20.51 -3.27 15.19
N SER A 2 19.58 -2.42 14.74
CA SER A 2 18.27 -2.89 14.31
C SER A 2 18.48 -3.62 13.00
N SER A 3 18.26 -4.93 12.98
CA SER A 3 18.18 -5.70 11.74
C SER A 3 17.16 -5.00 10.84
N ASN A 4 17.61 -4.39 9.74
CA ASN A 4 16.75 -3.77 8.73
C ASN A 4 15.99 -4.88 8.00
N ILE A 5 14.99 -5.44 8.68
CA ILE A 5 14.07 -6.42 8.12
C ILE A 5 13.30 -5.68 7.03
N SER A 6 13.42 -6.15 5.78
CA SER A 6 12.72 -5.56 4.64
C SER A 6 11.21 -5.45 4.91
N PRO A 7 10.54 -4.38 4.46
CA PRO A 7 9.09 -4.22 4.56
C PRO A 7 8.32 -5.44 4.05
N LEU A 8 8.87 -6.19 3.09
CA LEU A 8 8.24 -7.42 2.58
C LEU A 8 8.11 -8.53 3.63
N HIS A 9 9.10 -8.73 4.49
CA HIS A 9 9.06 -9.75 5.53
C HIS A 9 8.00 -9.49 6.60
N ARG A 10 7.49 -8.25 6.69
CA ARG A 10 6.39 -7.92 7.59
C ARG A 10 5.04 -8.38 7.05
N VAL A 11 4.93 -8.65 5.74
CA VAL A 11 3.65 -8.93 5.07
C VAL A 11 3.56 -10.33 4.45
N VAL A 12 4.71 -10.95 4.12
CA VAL A 12 4.75 -12.25 3.46
C VAL A 12 5.97 -13.07 3.91
N ASP A 13 5.84 -14.39 3.94
CA ASP A 13 6.97 -15.32 4.08
C ASP A 13 7.47 -15.80 2.72
N ALA A 14 8.66 -16.41 2.69
CA ALA A 14 9.30 -16.85 1.44
C ALA A 14 8.47 -17.89 0.68
N ARG A 15 7.86 -18.86 1.39
CA ARG A 15 7.03 -19.89 0.76
C ARG A 15 5.87 -19.28 -0.01
N ARG A 16 5.20 -18.31 0.60
CA ARG A 16 4.06 -17.63 -0.02
C ARG A 16 4.49 -16.66 -1.11
N TRP A 17 5.63 -15.99 -0.97
CA TRP A 17 6.23 -15.21 -2.06
C TRP A 17 6.50 -16.07 -3.29
N ASP A 18 7.09 -17.25 -3.08
CA ASP A 18 7.45 -18.16 -4.17
C ASP A 18 6.24 -18.75 -4.87
N ALA A 19 5.13 -18.94 -4.15
CA ALA A 19 3.87 -19.44 -4.69
C ALA A 19 3.11 -18.41 -5.54
N GLU A 20 3.40 -17.11 -5.38
CA GLU A 20 2.68 -16.06 -6.10
C GLU A 20 3.28 -15.81 -7.49
N PRO A 21 2.44 -15.64 -8.53
CA PRO A 21 2.90 -15.14 -9.81
C PRO A 21 3.40 -13.68 -9.67
N LEU A 22 4.08 -13.16 -10.69
CA LEU A 22 4.64 -11.80 -10.66
C LEU A 22 3.62 -10.73 -10.26
N LEU A 23 2.36 -10.86 -10.73
CA LEU A 23 1.30 -9.94 -10.36
C LEU A 23 0.96 -9.99 -8.86
N GLY A 24 0.96 -11.18 -8.25
CA GLY A 24 0.74 -11.36 -6.82
C GLY A 24 1.89 -10.80 -5.97
N ARG A 25 3.13 -11.04 -6.41
CA ARG A 25 4.34 -10.43 -5.82
C ARG A 25 4.28 -8.91 -5.87
N LEU A 26 3.80 -8.36 -6.98
CA LEU A 26 3.61 -6.92 -7.12
C LEU A 26 2.53 -6.38 -6.17
N VAL A 27 1.40 -7.07 -6.01
CA VAL A 27 0.37 -6.72 -5.02
C VAL A 27 0.99 -6.69 -3.62
N ILE A 28 1.82 -7.67 -3.28
CA ILE A 28 2.52 -7.74 -1.99
C ILE A 28 3.44 -6.52 -1.80
N VAL A 29 4.23 -6.15 -2.82
CA VAL A 29 5.12 -4.98 -2.76
C VAL A 29 4.32 -3.69 -2.56
N VAL A 30 3.23 -3.50 -3.31
CA VAL A 30 2.37 -2.32 -3.17
C VAL A 30 1.72 -2.28 -1.79
N HIS A 31 1.22 -3.41 -1.30
CA HIS A 31 0.67 -3.52 0.05
C HIS A 31 1.70 -3.13 1.12
N ALA A 32 2.93 -3.65 1.03
CA ALA A 32 4.03 -3.29 1.92
C ALA A 32 4.34 -1.79 1.86
N ALA A 33 4.29 -1.17 0.68
CA ALA A 33 4.54 0.26 0.51
C ALA A 33 3.44 1.13 1.16
N PHE A 34 2.17 0.70 1.10
CA PHE A 34 1.08 1.36 1.83
C PHE A 34 1.30 1.33 3.34
N LEU A 35 1.66 0.16 3.88
CA LEU A 35 1.93 0.02 5.31
C LEU A 35 3.17 0.84 5.74
N GLU A 36 4.24 0.81 4.94
CA GLU A 36 5.46 1.59 5.20
C GLU A 36 5.20 3.11 5.12
N ALA A 37 4.26 3.55 4.27
CA ALA A 37 3.83 4.94 4.22
C ALA A 37 2.98 5.36 5.42
N GLY A 38 2.52 4.43 6.26
CA GLY A 38 1.74 4.70 7.47
C GLY A 38 0.23 4.49 7.32
N PHE A 39 -0.23 3.86 6.24
CA PHE A 39 -1.61 3.40 6.13
C PHE A 39 -1.85 2.15 6.96
N ILE A 40 -3.11 1.95 7.32
CA ILE A 40 -3.61 0.68 7.87
C ILE A 40 -4.68 0.12 6.94
N VAL A 41 -4.84 -1.19 6.92
CA VAL A 41 -5.93 -1.84 6.17
C VAL A 41 -7.24 -1.60 6.90
N ARG A 42 -8.24 -1.07 6.19
CA ARG A 42 -9.61 -0.93 6.68
C ARG A 42 -10.32 -2.27 6.50
N ARG A 43 -10.63 -2.95 7.61
CA ARG A 43 -11.46 -4.16 7.60
C ARG A 43 -12.90 -3.84 7.97
N ARG A 44 -13.85 -4.32 7.16
CA ARG A 44 -15.26 -4.38 7.53
C ARG A 44 -15.45 -5.55 8.50
N GLY A 45 -15.25 -5.31 9.80
CA GLY A 45 -15.84 -6.14 10.85
C GLY A 45 -15.00 -7.20 11.57
N ASP A 46 -13.65 -7.21 11.55
CA ASP A 46 -12.90 -8.00 12.56
C ASP A 46 -11.39 -7.66 12.67
N PRO A 47 -10.80 -7.63 13.88
CA PRO A 47 -9.40 -7.29 14.14
C PRO A 47 -8.49 -8.54 14.11
N LEU A 48 -8.39 -9.24 12.97
CA LEU A 48 -7.28 -10.20 12.73
C LEU A 48 -6.10 -9.48 12.03
N PRO A 49 -4.85 -9.98 12.15
CA PRO A 49 -3.68 -9.33 11.56
C PRO A 49 -3.82 -9.15 10.04
N CYS A 50 -3.33 -8.02 9.54
CA CYS A 50 -3.36 -7.59 8.14
C CYS A 50 -2.76 -8.66 7.23
N ARG A 51 -3.58 -9.55 6.68
CA ARG A 51 -3.13 -10.59 5.75
C ARG A 51 -3.79 -10.38 4.40
N LEU A 52 -2.95 -10.22 3.37
CA LEU A 52 -3.35 -10.36 1.97
C LEU A 52 -4.03 -11.73 1.75
N PRO A 53 -4.92 -11.90 0.76
CA PRO A 53 -5.43 -13.20 0.35
C PRO A 53 -4.31 -14.12 -0.15
N THR A 54 -4.43 -15.43 0.08
CA THR A 54 -3.39 -16.43 -0.26
C THR A 54 -3.05 -16.51 -1.76
N GLU A 55 -3.92 -15.97 -2.62
CA GLU A 55 -3.79 -15.96 -4.09
C GLU A 55 -3.95 -14.54 -4.65
N ALA A 56 -3.11 -13.61 -4.16
CA ALA A 56 -3.23 -12.20 -4.48
C ALA A 56 -3.09 -11.94 -5.99
N GLY A 57 -2.24 -12.70 -6.68
CA GLY A 57 -2.06 -12.58 -8.13
C GLY A 57 -3.27 -13.04 -8.95
N ALA A 58 -3.90 -14.16 -8.57
CA ALA A 58 -5.09 -14.67 -9.26
C ALA A 58 -6.29 -13.74 -9.07
N MET A 59 -6.38 -13.10 -7.91
CA MET A 59 -7.46 -12.19 -7.57
C MET A 59 -7.18 -10.74 -7.97
N ALA A 60 -6.00 -10.41 -8.51
CA ALA A 60 -5.56 -9.02 -8.63
C ALA A 60 -6.54 -8.08 -9.37
N SER A 61 -7.26 -8.59 -10.38
CA SER A 61 -8.25 -7.82 -11.15
C SER A 61 -9.56 -7.55 -10.40
N THR A 62 -9.89 -8.36 -9.40
CA THR A 62 -11.10 -8.22 -8.55
C THR A 62 -10.76 -7.78 -7.12
N LEU A 63 -9.48 -7.75 -6.79
CA LEU A 63 -8.98 -7.39 -5.47
C LEU A 63 -9.13 -5.89 -5.23
N SER A 64 -9.97 -5.54 -4.26
CA SER A 64 -10.10 -4.19 -3.73
C SER A 64 -9.58 -4.16 -2.30
N LEU A 65 -8.38 -3.60 -2.09
CA LEU A 65 -7.82 -3.42 -0.76
C LEU A 65 -8.14 -2.01 -0.27
N GLU A 66 -8.86 -1.93 0.85
CA GLU A 66 -9.20 -0.64 1.45
C GLU A 66 -8.16 -0.26 2.50
N TYR A 67 -7.61 0.93 2.36
CA TYR A 67 -6.65 1.53 3.28
C TYR A 67 -7.23 2.80 3.88
N THR A 68 -6.86 3.09 5.12
CA THR A 68 -7.15 4.36 5.75
C THR A 68 -5.93 4.86 6.51
N ALA A 69 -5.85 6.17 6.71
CA ALA A 69 -4.85 6.74 7.58
C ALA A 69 -5.36 6.65 9.03
N PRO A 70 -4.56 6.16 9.99
CA PRO A 70 -5.00 6.02 11.38
C PRO A 70 -5.46 7.35 12.00
N GLN A 71 -4.96 8.48 11.49
CA GLN A 71 -5.34 9.85 11.85
C GLN A 71 -6.83 10.15 11.63
N LEU A 72 -7.47 9.42 10.71
CA LEU A 72 -8.83 9.67 10.26
C LEU A 72 -9.85 8.83 11.04
N LEU A 73 -9.42 7.73 11.68
CA LEU A 73 -10.27 6.81 12.46
C LEU A 73 -11.23 7.48 13.48
N PRO A 74 -10.88 8.58 14.18
CA PRO A 74 -11.80 9.21 15.12
C PRO A 74 -13.02 9.90 14.48
N ARG A 75 -13.03 10.07 13.16
CA ARG A 75 -14.08 10.80 12.45
C ARG A 75 -14.95 9.80 11.69
N HIS A 76 -16.12 9.48 12.25
CA HIS A 76 -17.05 8.44 11.76
C HIS A 76 -17.54 8.58 10.29
N ASP A 77 -17.23 9.67 9.59
CA ASP A 77 -17.59 9.93 8.20
C ASP A 77 -16.45 9.54 7.23
N MET A 78 -15.98 8.29 7.34
CA MET A 78 -14.63 7.86 6.96
C MET A 78 -14.31 7.87 5.46
N ASP A 79 -13.40 8.75 5.06
CA ASP A 79 -12.71 8.72 3.77
C ASP A 79 -11.70 7.56 3.75
N GLY A 80 -11.75 6.75 2.70
CA GLY A 80 -10.92 5.56 2.52
C GLY A 80 -10.31 5.52 1.14
N ALA A 81 -9.10 4.96 1.03
CA ALA A 81 -8.45 4.70 -0.24
C ALA A 81 -8.66 3.24 -0.63
N ALA A 82 -9.38 2.98 -1.71
CA ALA A 82 -9.49 1.65 -2.30
C ALA A 82 -8.41 1.48 -3.38
N LEU A 83 -7.41 0.65 -3.11
CA LEU A 83 -6.45 0.23 -4.11
C LEU A 83 -7.12 -0.77 -5.05
N ARG A 84 -7.10 -0.46 -6.35
CA ARG A 84 -7.45 -1.37 -7.44
C ARG A 84 -6.29 -1.51 -8.40
N ILE A 85 -6.19 -2.67 -9.02
CA ILE A 85 -5.07 -3.04 -9.88
C ILE A 85 -5.63 -3.42 -11.24
N CYS A 86 -5.15 -2.76 -12.29
CA CYS A 86 -5.36 -3.17 -13.67
C CYS A 86 -4.03 -3.54 -14.32
N THR A 87 -4.05 -4.53 -15.20
CA THR A 87 -2.91 -4.88 -16.03
C THR A 87 -3.24 -4.54 -17.47
N ASP A 88 -2.40 -3.75 -18.13
CA ASP A 88 -2.56 -3.41 -19.55
C ASP A 88 -1.28 -3.78 -20.30
N GLY A 89 -1.30 -4.96 -20.96
CA GLY A 89 -0.26 -5.45 -21.88
C GLY A 89 1.18 -5.33 -21.38
N GLN A 90 1.80 -4.17 -21.61
CA GLN A 90 3.20 -3.86 -21.32
C GLN A 90 3.41 -3.14 -19.97
N CYS A 91 2.33 -2.73 -19.30
CA CYS A 91 2.37 -1.94 -18.08
C CYS A 91 1.49 -2.56 -16.99
N PHE A 92 1.97 -2.52 -15.75
CA PHE A 92 1.12 -2.68 -14.58
C PHE A 92 0.54 -1.30 -14.23
N LEU A 93 -0.78 -1.13 -14.37
CA LEU A 93 -1.48 0.12 -14.09
C LEU A 93 -2.16 0.04 -12.72
N PHE A 94 -1.59 0.70 -11.72
CA PHE A 94 -2.21 0.83 -10.40
C PHE A 94 -3.09 2.07 -10.39
N TYR A 95 -4.36 1.93 -10.00
CA TYR A 95 -5.18 3.08 -9.67
C TYR A 95 -5.76 2.90 -8.28
N VAL A 96 -5.42 3.83 -7.41
CA VAL A 96 -6.01 3.97 -6.09
C VAL A 96 -7.18 4.93 -6.25
N GLN A 97 -8.38 4.38 -6.14
CA GLN A 97 -9.59 5.18 -6.09
C GLN A 97 -9.79 5.64 -4.65
N VAL A 98 -9.74 6.95 -4.42
CA VAL A 98 -10.08 7.51 -3.11
C VAL A 98 -11.59 7.71 -3.04
N SER A 99 -12.21 7.05 -2.07
CA SER A 99 -13.58 7.31 -1.69
C SER A 99 -13.56 8.32 -0.54
N SER A 100 -13.65 9.61 -0.88
CA SER A 100 -13.86 10.70 0.09
C SER A 100 -15.34 11.16 0.06
N VAL A 101 -15.88 11.43 1.24
CA VAL A 101 -17.22 11.97 1.52
C VAL A 101 -17.24 13.49 1.34
N ARG A 102 -16.09 14.19 1.40
CA ARG A 102 -16.04 15.66 1.53
C ARG A 102 -15.88 16.47 0.24
N ARG A 103 -15.22 15.99 -0.83
CA ARG A 103 -15.42 16.38 -2.26
C ARG A 103 -14.28 15.90 -3.16
N THR A 104 -14.65 15.56 -4.40
CA THR A 104 -13.81 15.03 -5.51
C THR A 104 -13.00 13.79 -5.12
N GLY A 105 -13.61 12.62 -5.30
CA GLY A 105 -12.86 11.36 -5.39
C GLY A 105 -11.76 11.50 -6.44
N GLY A 106 -10.53 11.71 -5.97
CA GLY A 106 -9.35 11.74 -6.80
C GLY A 106 -8.95 10.30 -7.15
N THR A 107 -8.71 10.06 -8.44
CA THR A 107 -8.05 8.82 -8.87
C THR A 107 -6.56 9.06 -8.88
N TYR A 108 -5.84 8.46 -7.94
CA TYR A 108 -4.39 8.44 -7.97
C TYR A 108 -3.96 7.21 -8.76
N TRP A 109 -3.00 7.37 -9.65
CA TRP A 109 -2.48 6.23 -10.41
C TRP A 109 -0.96 6.24 -10.44
N ALA A 110 -0.40 5.05 -10.54
CA ALA A 110 1.01 4.84 -10.81
C ALA A 110 1.12 3.81 -11.94
N CYS A 111 1.81 4.18 -13.01
CA CYS A 111 2.15 3.26 -14.08
C CYS A 111 3.54 2.69 -13.80
N LEU A 112 3.65 1.37 -13.81
CA LEU A 112 4.91 0.66 -13.68
C LEU A 112 5.17 -0.13 -14.95
N ASP A 113 6.31 0.11 -15.57
CA ASP A 113 6.75 -0.66 -16.73
C ASP A 113 6.96 -2.12 -16.33
N ALA A 114 6.23 -3.03 -16.97
CA ALA A 114 6.29 -4.44 -16.61
C ALA A 114 7.67 -5.05 -16.91
N LEU A 115 8.33 -4.58 -17.97
CA LEU A 115 9.64 -5.09 -18.39
C LEU A 115 10.75 -4.73 -17.39
N SER A 116 10.74 -3.51 -16.86
CA SER A 116 11.68 -3.08 -15.81
C SER A 116 11.35 -3.66 -14.44
N THR A 117 10.08 -3.96 -14.18
CA THR A 117 9.60 -4.44 -12.87
C THR A 117 9.74 -5.95 -12.72
N ALA A 118 9.53 -6.72 -13.80
CA ALA A 118 9.54 -8.18 -13.76
C ALA A 118 10.86 -8.79 -13.24
N PRO A 119 12.06 -8.34 -13.66
CA PRO A 119 13.31 -8.91 -13.15
C PRO A 119 13.46 -8.78 -11.62
N LEU A 120 13.04 -7.65 -11.07
CA LEU A 120 13.06 -7.39 -9.63
C LEU A 120 12.10 -8.33 -8.87
N LEU A 121 10.91 -8.57 -9.42
CA LEU A 121 9.88 -9.42 -8.80
C LEU A 121 10.12 -10.92 -8.99
N SER A 122 10.83 -11.31 -10.04
CA SER A 122 11.21 -12.70 -10.30
C SER A 122 12.21 -13.24 -9.26
N GLY A 123 12.93 -12.35 -8.58
CA GLY A 123 13.86 -12.71 -7.51
C GLY A 123 13.18 -13.36 -6.29
N GLY A 124 13.99 -13.97 -5.43
CA GLY A 124 13.53 -14.44 -4.13
C GLY A 124 13.20 -13.29 -3.18
N LEU A 125 12.40 -13.55 -2.14
CA LEU A 125 11.92 -12.55 -1.19
C LEU A 125 13.06 -11.68 -0.62
N ASP A 126 14.16 -12.30 -0.21
CA ASP A 126 15.31 -11.60 0.39
C ASP A 126 16.01 -10.69 -0.63
N ASP A 127 16.20 -11.18 -1.86
CA ASP A 127 16.87 -10.44 -2.92
C ASP A 127 16.02 -9.27 -3.40
N THR A 128 14.73 -9.50 -3.64
CA THR A 128 13.77 -8.44 -3.95
C THR A 128 13.71 -7.44 -2.80
N GLY A 129 13.64 -7.92 -1.55
CA GLY A 129 13.63 -7.07 -0.36
C GLY A 129 14.87 -6.18 -0.25
N ARG A 130 16.05 -6.72 -0.53
CA ARG A 130 17.32 -5.99 -0.53
C ARG A 130 17.37 -4.96 -1.66
N GLN A 131 16.93 -5.33 -2.86
CA GLN A 131 16.89 -4.42 -4.01
C GLN A 131 15.89 -3.29 -3.82
N LEU A 132 14.73 -3.54 -3.19
CA LEU A 132 13.73 -2.51 -2.85
C LEU A 132 14.25 -1.49 -1.83
N LEU A 133 14.98 -1.97 -0.81
CA LEU A 133 15.64 -1.11 0.18
C LEU A 133 16.85 -0.36 -0.41
N GLY A 134 17.38 -0.83 -1.53
CA GLY A 134 18.42 -0.13 -2.28
C GLY A 134 17.92 1.24 -2.78
N THR A 135 18.78 2.25 -2.68
CA THR A 135 18.50 3.63 -3.10
C THR A 135 18.09 3.74 -4.59
N ALA A 136 18.45 2.75 -5.41
CA ALA A 136 18.17 2.72 -6.83
C ALA A 136 16.77 2.21 -7.21
N SER A 137 15.98 1.60 -6.32
CA SER A 137 14.69 1.00 -6.71
C SER A 137 13.69 2.05 -7.21
N THR A 138 13.47 2.08 -8.53
CA THR A 138 12.46 2.92 -9.17
C THR A 138 11.07 2.49 -8.77
N LEU A 139 10.82 1.17 -8.72
CA LEU A 139 9.56 0.58 -8.27
C LEU A 139 9.17 1.11 -6.88
N TRP A 140 10.04 0.90 -5.89
CA TRP A 140 9.72 1.27 -4.51
C TRP A 140 9.51 2.78 -4.38
N ARG A 141 10.39 3.59 -5.00
CA ARG A 141 10.27 5.06 -4.97
C ARG A 141 8.98 5.56 -5.63
N THR A 142 8.61 5.01 -6.78
CA THR A 142 7.38 5.39 -7.50
C THR A 142 6.16 5.07 -6.67
N VAL A 143 6.08 3.87 -6.08
CA VAL A 143 4.92 3.48 -5.27
C VAL A 143 4.91 4.26 -3.94
N ILE A 144 6.00 4.26 -3.17
CA ILE A 144 5.99 4.87 -1.84
C ILE A 144 5.91 6.40 -1.88
N ASN A 145 6.71 7.06 -2.72
CA ASN A 145 6.77 8.53 -2.77
C ASN A 145 5.75 9.10 -3.75
N GLY A 146 5.56 8.46 -4.90
CA GLY A 146 4.68 8.95 -5.97
C GLY A 146 3.20 8.70 -5.68
N LEU A 147 2.87 7.53 -5.11
CA LEU A 147 1.49 7.12 -4.86
C LEU A 147 1.12 7.23 -3.38
N CYS A 148 1.74 6.44 -2.51
CA CYS A 148 1.30 6.29 -1.11
C CYS A 148 1.47 7.58 -0.30
N ARG A 149 2.66 8.20 -0.28
CA ARG A 149 2.89 9.43 0.48
C ARG A 149 2.06 10.61 -0.03
N ARG A 150 1.97 10.78 -1.34
CA ARG A 150 1.15 11.84 -1.93
C ARG A 150 -0.31 11.70 -1.51
N LEU A 151 -0.85 10.49 -1.65
CA LEU A 151 -2.19 10.15 -1.19
C LEU A 151 -2.39 10.43 0.30
N LEU A 152 -1.43 10.03 1.16
CA LEU A 152 -1.53 10.26 2.59
C LEU A 152 -1.55 11.75 2.93
N LEU A 153 -0.69 12.54 2.29
CA LEU A 153 -0.59 13.99 2.48
C LEU A 153 -1.89 14.68 2.05
N ASP A 154 -2.43 14.31 0.90
CA ASP A 154 -3.67 14.90 0.38
C ASP A 154 -4.86 14.56 1.28
N LEU A 155 -5.01 13.30 1.69
CA LEU A 155 -6.02 12.88 2.66
C LEU A 155 -5.87 13.64 3.98
N CYS A 156 -4.65 13.74 4.51
CA CYS A 156 -4.40 14.45 5.75
C CYS A 156 -4.74 15.94 5.64
N ARG A 157 -4.35 16.58 4.52
CA ARG A 157 -4.61 18.00 4.24
C ARG A 157 -6.11 18.29 4.10
N GLU A 158 -6.84 17.46 3.36
CA GLU A 158 -8.29 17.58 3.18
C GLU A 158 -9.03 17.57 4.53
N HIS A 159 -8.55 16.77 5.46
CA HIS A 159 -9.12 16.67 6.80
C HIS A 159 -8.46 17.59 7.83
N GLY A 160 -7.46 18.39 7.47
CA GLY A 160 -6.72 19.23 8.43
C GLY A 160 -6.06 18.44 9.57
N VAL A 161 -5.62 17.20 9.30
CA VAL A 161 -4.87 16.35 10.24
C VAL A 161 -3.40 16.30 9.85
N VAL A 162 -2.51 16.02 10.80
CA VAL A 162 -1.06 15.94 10.55
C VAL A 162 -0.68 14.48 10.22
N PRO A 163 0.01 14.21 9.09
CA PRO A 163 0.50 12.87 8.75
C PRO A 163 1.51 12.33 9.79
N GLY A 164 1.51 11.02 10.04
CA GLY A 164 2.45 10.34 10.96
C GLY A 164 2.22 10.52 12.47
N ARG A 165 1.36 11.46 12.90
CA ARG A 165 0.96 11.64 14.30
C ARG A 165 -0.40 10.99 14.59
N ALA A 166 -0.40 9.81 15.22
CA ALA A 166 -1.64 9.21 15.73
C ALA A 166 -2.43 10.27 16.54
N PRO A 167 -3.77 10.30 16.45
CA PRO A 167 -4.54 11.32 17.12
C PRO A 167 -4.27 11.23 18.62
N THR A 168 -3.64 12.27 19.17
CA THR A 168 -3.40 12.37 20.60
C THR A 168 -4.76 12.44 21.28
N LEU A 169 -5.16 11.40 22.02
CA LEU A 169 -6.33 11.38 22.90
C LEU A 169 -6.09 12.29 24.12
N MET A 170 -5.80 13.57 23.90
CA MET A 170 -5.69 14.55 24.98
C MET A 170 -6.25 15.88 24.52
N ALA A 171 -7.54 16.08 24.81
CA ALA A 171 -8.08 17.30 25.40
C ALA A 171 -9.57 17.06 25.70
N LEU A 172 -9.87 16.53 26.88
CA LEU A 172 -11.16 16.81 27.52
C LEU A 172 -11.03 18.20 28.17
N PRO A 173 -11.96 19.14 27.93
CA PRO A 173 -11.99 20.38 28.67
C PRO A 173 -12.41 20.07 30.12
N SER A 174 -11.66 20.64 31.07
CA SER A 174 -12.00 20.72 32.50
C SER A 174 -13.18 21.65 32.75
#